data_AF-A0A382ZZL8-F1
#
_entry.id   AF-A0A382ZZL8-F1
#
_cell.length_a   1.000
_cell.length_b   1.000
_cell.length_c   1.000
_cell.angle_alpha   90.00
_cell.angle_beta   90.00
_cell.angle_gamma   90.00
#
_symmetry.space_group_name_H-M   'P 1'
#
loop_
_entity.id
_entity.type
_entity.pdbx_description
1 polymer ?
#
loop_
_entity_poly.entity_id
_entity_poly.type
_entity_poly.pdbx_seq_one_letter_code
_entity_poly.pdbx_strand_id
1 'polypeptide(L)'
;MSAHLALRSGNPALGANTFTRVPPVADHEAMTIGGTVNKTAMSLAILFVAAMYVWGRGAAGQLPAATEQLPMAWIFVGLIGGFIVALVTVFKQTWAPYTTPLYAGLEGLALGGISFLFEQMYPGIVAQAVFLTFGTLGALLLAYRSGLIRATEN
;
A
#
# COMPACT_ATOMS: atom_id res chain seq x y z
N MET A 1 19.00 18.66 34.15
CA MET A 1 19.02 17.35 33.48
C MET A 1 19.30 17.61 32.00
N SER A 2 20.38 17.05 31.45
CA SER A 2 20.92 17.43 30.14
C SER A 2 20.03 16.94 28.99
N ALA A 3 19.47 17.86 28.21
CA ALA A 3 18.53 17.60 27.11
C ALA A 3 19.06 16.61 26.05
N HIS A 4 20.38 16.43 25.94
CA HIS A 4 21.03 15.53 24.99
C HIS A 4 20.75 14.04 25.26
N LEU A 5 20.33 13.65 26.48
CA LEU A 5 20.01 12.25 26.79
C LEU A 5 18.56 11.85 26.45
N ALA A 6 17.68 12.82 26.16
CA ALA A 6 16.25 12.57 25.93
C ALA A 6 15.92 11.91 24.57
N LEU A 7 16.84 11.97 23.59
CA LEU A 7 16.62 11.50 22.22
C LEU A 7 17.40 10.22 21.86
N ARG A 8 17.98 9.55 22.85
CA ARG A 8 18.79 8.36 22.62
C ARG A 8 17.88 7.12 22.62
N SER A 9 17.32 6.78 21.46
CA SER A 9 16.61 5.51 21.30
C SER A 9 17.60 4.35 21.14
N GLY A 10 17.22 3.15 21.60
CA GLY A 10 17.99 1.92 21.36
C GLY A 10 17.87 1.38 19.93
N ASN A 11 17.11 2.07 19.06
CA ASN A 11 16.88 1.67 17.68
C ASN A 11 18.03 2.22 16.79
N PRO A 12 18.80 1.35 16.11
CA PRO A 12 19.90 1.76 15.23
C PRO A 12 19.49 2.75 14.13
N ALA A 13 18.21 2.77 13.75
CA ALA A 13 17.65 3.69 12.76
C ALA A 13 17.23 5.07 13.34
N LEU A 14 17.03 5.18 14.66
CA LEU A 14 16.54 6.39 15.34
C LEU A 14 17.60 6.93 16.32
N GLY A 15 18.78 7.24 15.80
CA GLY A 15 19.86 7.87 16.57
C GLY A 15 19.59 9.36 16.85
N ALA A 16 20.27 9.94 17.85
CA ALA A 16 20.10 11.34 18.26
C ALA A 16 20.29 12.35 17.11
N ASN A 17 21.13 12.02 16.12
CA ASN A 17 21.38 12.87 14.96
C ASN A 17 20.23 12.86 13.93
N THR A 18 19.29 11.92 13.99
CA THR A 18 18.15 11.83 13.06
C THR A 18 17.22 13.03 13.21
N PHE A 19 17.02 13.48 14.45
CA PHE A 19 16.12 14.58 14.79
C PHE A 19 16.76 15.97 14.61
N THR A 20 18.08 16.05 14.49
CA THR A 20 18.82 17.30 14.25
C THR A 20 19.14 17.53 12.78
N ARG A 21 19.00 16.51 11.92
CA ARG A 21 19.37 16.56 10.49
C ARG A 21 18.27 17.13 9.59
N VAL A 22 17.08 17.40 10.12
CA VAL A 22 15.97 17.98 9.37
C VAL A 22 15.91 19.48 9.69
N PRO A 23 16.59 20.35 8.93
CA PRO A 23 16.31 21.77 9.01
C PRO A 23 14.83 22.00 8.70
N PRO A 24 14.11 22.87 9.42
CA PRO A 24 12.77 23.26 9.04
C PRO A 24 12.84 23.88 7.65
N VAL A 25 12.46 23.11 6.62
CA VAL A 25 12.38 23.62 5.25
C VAL A 25 11.18 24.55 5.23
N ALA A 26 11.44 25.85 5.15
CA ALA A 26 10.43 26.91 5.27
C ALA A 26 9.30 26.83 4.22
N ASP A 27 9.44 25.97 3.21
CA ASP A 27 8.54 25.84 2.06
C ASP A 27 7.80 24.48 2.01
N HIS A 28 7.96 23.64 3.04
CA HIS A 28 7.23 22.37 3.15
C HIS A 28 6.42 22.31 4.45
N GLU A 29 5.10 22.19 4.31
CA GLU A 29 4.21 21.94 5.44
C GLU A 29 4.57 20.62 6.14
N ALA A 30 4.51 20.65 7.48
CA ALA A 30 4.68 19.45 8.28
C ALA A 30 3.62 18.39 7.92
N MET A 31 4.01 17.11 7.90
CA MET A 31 3.12 16.00 7.58
C MET A 31 1.96 15.94 8.58
N THR A 32 0.73 16.17 8.10
CA THR A 32 -0.49 16.07 8.92
C THR A 32 -1.09 14.68 8.87
N ILE A 33 -1.78 14.28 9.94
CA ILE A 33 -2.55 13.03 9.97
C ILE A 33 -3.60 13.04 8.85
N GLY A 34 -4.32 14.15 8.67
CA GLY A 34 -5.31 14.31 7.61
C GLY A 34 -4.71 14.15 6.20
N GLY A 35 -3.56 14.77 5.94
CA GLY A 35 -2.86 14.61 4.67
C GLY A 35 -2.38 13.18 4.40
N THR A 36 -1.96 12.48 5.45
CA THR A 36 -1.52 11.08 5.38
C THR A 36 -2.70 10.15 5.09
N VAL A 37 -3.82 10.34 5.79
CA VAL A 37 -5.06 9.58 5.55
C VAL A 37 -5.56 9.80 4.12
N ASN A 38 -5.56 11.04 3.63
CA ASN A 38 -6.03 11.33 2.28
C ASN A 38 -5.11 10.71 1.20
N LYS A 39 -3.78 10.82 1.35
CA LYS A 39 -2.82 10.22 0.41
C LYS A 39 -2.93 8.69 0.37
N THR A 40 -3.04 8.05 1.54
CA THR A 40 -3.22 6.59 1.63
C THR A 40 -4.55 6.15 1.02
N ALA A 41 -5.65 6.86 1.32
CA ALA A 41 -6.96 6.61 0.70
C ALA A 41 -6.93 6.76 -0.83
N MET A 42 -6.29 7.82 -1.35
CA MET A 42 -6.10 8.01 -2.79
C MET A 42 -5.28 6.87 -3.42
N SER A 43 -4.18 6.45 -2.78
CA SER A 43 -3.38 5.33 -3.30
C SER A 43 -4.16 4.01 -3.30
N LEU A 44 -4.94 3.74 -2.25
CA LEU A 44 -5.80 2.57 -2.17
C LEU A 44 -6.88 2.59 -3.26
N ALA A 45 -7.48 3.76 -3.53
CA ALA A 45 -8.46 3.93 -4.59
C ALA A 45 -7.87 3.64 -5.98
N ILE A 46 -6.67 4.16 -6.27
CA ILE A 46 -5.97 3.89 -7.54
C ILE A 46 -5.70 2.39 -7.71
N LEU A 47 -5.21 1.74 -6.65
CA LEU A 47 -4.98 0.30 -6.65
C LEU A 47 -6.26 -0.48 -6.92
N PHE A 48 -7.36 -0.13 -6.24
CA PHE A 48 -8.66 -0.77 -6.42
C PHE A 48 -9.18 -0.63 -7.85
N VAL A 49 -9.10 0.56 -8.44
CA VAL A 49 -9.54 0.79 -9.83
C VAL A 49 -8.72 -0.05 -10.81
N ALA A 50 -7.39 -0.09 -10.63
CA ALA A 50 -6.51 -0.91 -11.47
C ALA A 50 -6.81 -2.41 -11.32
N ALA A 51 -7.04 -2.88 -10.09
CA ALA A 51 -7.38 -4.28 -9.81
C ALA A 51 -8.73 -4.68 -10.42
N MET A 52 -9.76 -3.84 -10.25
CA MET A 52 -11.09 -4.07 -10.85
C MET A 52 -11.04 -4.05 -12.38
N TYR A 53 -10.21 -3.19 -12.97
CA TYR A 53 -10.02 -3.15 -14.42
C TYR A 53 -9.45 -4.47 -14.95
N VAL A 54 -8.39 -5.00 -14.34
CA VAL A 54 -7.77 -6.27 -14.76
C VAL A 54 -8.70 -7.45 -14.50
N TRP A 55 -9.32 -7.51 -13.31
CA TRP A 55 -10.27 -8.57 -12.97
C TRP A 55 -11.49 -8.57 -13.91
N GLY A 56 -12.05 -7.40 -14.24
CA GLY A 56 -13.17 -7.26 -15.16
C GLY A 56 -12.83 -7.64 -16.60
N ARG A 57 -11.60 -7.34 -17.06
CA ARG A 57 -11.08 -7.81 -18.35
C ARG A 57 -10.92 -9.35 -18.36
N GLY A 58 -10.50 -9.90 -17.21
CA GLY A 58 -10.59 -11.31 -16.82
C GLY A 58 -11.96 -11.92 -17.09
N ALA A 59 -12.95 -11.42 -16.36
CA ALA A 59 -14.31 -11.94 -16.33
C ALA A 59 -15.07 -11.78 -17.65
N ALA A 60 -14.81 -10.71 -18.41
CA ALA A 60 -15.49 -10.43 -19.67
C ALA A 60 -15.05 -11.35 -20.84
N GLY A 61 -14.12 -12.29 -20.62
CA GLY A 61 -13.62 -13.18 -21.67
C GLY A 61 -12.88 -12.44 -22.81
N GLN A 62 -12.56 -11.16 -22.60
CA GLN A 62 -11.81 -10.34 -23.56
C GLN A 62 -10.30 -10.61 -23.51
N LEU A 63 -9.85 -11.48 -22.61
CA LEU A 63 -8.53 -12.09 -22.70
C LEU A 63 -8.64 -13.25 -23.69
N PRO A 64 -7.86 -13.23 -24.80
CA PRO A 64 -7.92 -14.29 -25.78
C PRO A 64 -7.66 -15.65 -25.13
N ALA A 65 -8.65 -16.55 -25.22
CA ALA A 65 -8.54 -17.95 -24.80
C ALA A 65 -7.48 -18.75 -25.58
N ALA A 66 -6.77 -18.11 -26.51
CA ALA A 66 -5.73 -18.72 -27.34
C ALA A 66 -4.33 -18.66 -26.73
N THR A 67 -4.15 -18.06 -25.54
CA THR A 67 -2.83 -18.04 -24.88
C THR A 67 -2.99 -18.11 -23.36
N GLU A 68 -2.81 -19.30 -22.82
CA GLU A 68 -2.67 -19.67 -21.39
C GLU A 68 -1.60 -18.84 -20.61
N GLN A 69 -1.03 -17.80 -21.20
CA GLN A 69 0.16 -17.07 -20.73
C GLN A 69 -0.10 -15.58 -20.45
N LEU A 70 -1.31 -15.06 -20.74
CA LEU A 70 -1.62 -13.63 -20.64
C LEU A 70 -2.02 -13.10 -19.24
N PRO A 71 -2.76 -13.83 -18.37
CA PRO A 71 -2.94 -13.40 -16.97
C PRO A 71 -1.59 -13.20 -16.29
N MET A 72 -0.64 -14.07 -16.64
CA MET A 72 0.73 -14.05 -16.15
C MET A 72 1.52 -12.82 -16.65
N ALA A 73 1.27 -12.34 -17.88
CA ALA A 73 1.93 -11.14 -18.40
C ALA A 73 1.54 -9.87 -17.61
N TRP A 74 0.26 -9.68 -17.29
CA TRP A 74 -0.19 -8.54 -16.47
C TRP A 74 0.31 -8.64 -15.03
N ILE A 75 0.37 -9.85 -14.47
CA ILE A 75 0.94 -10.10 -13.15
C ILE A 75 2.44 -9.78 -13.14
N PHE A 76 3.20 -10.26 -14.13
CA PHE A 76 4.64 -9.96 -14.21
C PHE A 76 4.91 -8.48 -14.49
N VAL A 77 4.11 -7.81 -15.32
CA VAL A 77 4.25 -6.36 -15.54
C VAL A 77 3.94 -5.58 -14.26
N GLY A 78 2.90 -5.95 -13.52
CA GLY A 78 2.57 -5.31 -12.25
C GLY A 78 3.62 -5.57 -11.17
N LEU A 79 4.10 -6.81 -11.05
CA LEU A 79 5.02 -7.25 -9.99
C LEU A 79 6.45 -6.78 -10.27
N ILE A 80 6.96 -6.96 -11.49
CA ILE A 80 8.29 -6.47 -11.89
C ILE A 80 8.28 -4.94 -12.00
N GLY A 81 7.25 -4.37 -12.61
CA GLY A 81 7.11 -2.92 -12.73
C GLY A 81 6.98 -2.25 -11.36
N GLY A 82 6.12 -2.78 -10.49
CA GLY A 82 5.95 -2.33 -9.10
C GLY A 82 7.27 -2.43 -8.33
N PHE A 83 7.97 -3.55 -8.42
CA PHE A 83 9.27 -3.75 -7.78
C PHE A 83 10.33 -2.74 -8.24
N ILE A 84 10.42 -2.46 -9.54
CA ILE A 84 11.35 -1.45 -10.07
C ILE A 84 10.97 -0.06 -9.55
N VAL A 85 9.69 0.31 -9.56
CA VAL A 85 9.23 1.62 -9.06
C VAL A 85 9.49 1.74 -7.55
N ALA A 86 9.33 0.66 -6.79
CA ALA A 86 9.67 0.63 -5.37
C ALA A 86 11.17 0.88 -5.15
N LEU A 87 12.05 0.18 -5.89
CA LEU A 87 13.49 0.41 -5.84
C LEU A 87 13.86 1.86 -6.19
N VAL A 88 13.30 2.40 -7.26
CA VAL A 88 13.52 3.81 -7.65
C VAL A 88 13.10 4.76 -6.53
N THR A 89 11.98 4.48 -5.86
CA THR A 89 11.49 5.31 -4.74
C THR A 89 12.42 5.23 -3.53
N VAL A 90 12.98 4.06 -3.23
CA VAL A 90 13.94 3.86 -2.13
C VAL A 90 15.22 4.66 -2.38
N PHE A 91 15.76 4.61 -3.59
CA PHE A 91 16.97 5.36 -3.95
C PHE A 91 16.72 6.86 -4.16
N LYS A 92 15.51 7.25 -4.60
CA LYS A 92 15.15 8.65 -4.90
C LYS A 92 13.83 9.06 -4.22
N GLN A 93 13.91 9.25 -2.92
CA GLN A 93 12.76 9.54 -2.05
C GLN A 93 12.03 10.85 -2.39
N THR A 94 12.72 11.82 -3.01
CA THR A 94 12.11 13.09 -3.45
C THR A 94 11.09 12.91 -4.56
N TRP A 95 11.08 11.77 -5.25
CA TRP A 95 10.12 11.44 -6.31
C TRP A 95 8.90 10.66 -5.81
N ALA A 96 8.82 10.40 -4.51
CA ALA A 96 7.71 9.70 -3.88
C ALA A 96 6.30 10.21 -4.28
N PRO A 97 6.04 11.52 -4.48
CA PRO A 97 4.72 12.00 -4.89
C PRO A 97 4.23 11.43 -6.24
N TYR A 98 5.16 11.12 -7.15
CA TYR A 98 4.83 10.62 -8.48
C TYR A 98 4.96 9.09 -8.59
N THR A 99 5.95 8.52 -7.89
CA THR A 99 6.17 7.08 -7.90
C THR A 99 5.13 6.33 -7.08
N THR A 100 4.54 6.94 -6.04
CA THR A 100 3.53 6.28 -5.20
C THR A 100 2.23 5.97 -5.96
N PRO A 101 1.60 6.91 -6.68
CA PRO A 101 0.44 6.60 -7.52
C PRO A 101 0.75 5.56 -8.61
N LEU A 102 1.92 5.66 -9.23
CA LEU A 102 2.35 4.71 -10.26
C LEU A 102 2.52 3.30 -9.70
N TYR A 103 3.18 3.19 -8.54
CA TYR A 103 3.35 1.94 -7.81
C TYR A 103 1.99 1.33 -7.44
N ALA A 104 1.07 2.13 -6.88
CA ALA A 104 -0.27 1.67 -6.51
C ALA A 104 -1.05 1.12 -7.73
N GLY A 105 -0.92 1.76 -8.89
CA GLY A 105 -1.51 1.26 -10.14
C GLY A 105 -0.91 -0.09 -10.56
N LEU A 106 0.42 -0.19 -10.60
CA LEU A 106 1.12 -1.43 -11.00
C LEU A 106 0.83 -2.61 -10.07
N GLU A 107 0.85 -2.38 -8.76
CA GLU A 107 0.44 -3.37 -7.76
C GLU A 107 -1.04 -3.76 -7.94
N GLY A 108 -1.92 -2.79 -8.23
CA GLY A 108 -3.32 -3.08 -8.54
C GLY A 108 -3.49 -3.99 -9.74
N LEU A 109 -2.69 -3.81 -10.81
CA LEU A 109 -2.71 -4.71 -11.97
C LEU A 109 -2.28 -6.14 -11.59
N ALA A 110 -1.22 -6.27 -10.80
CA ALA A 110 -0.74 -7.57 -10.33
C ALA A 110 -1.80 -8.28 -9.45
N LEU A 111 -2.35 -7.57 -8.47
CA LEU A 111 -3.37 -8.08 -7.56
C LEU A 111 -4.67 -8.45 -8.29
N GLY A 112 -5.09 -7.66 -9.28
CA GLY A 112 -6.26 -7.96 -10.11
C GLY A 112 -6.09 -9.25 -10.92
N GLY A 113 -4.90 -9.46 -11.50
CA GLY A 113 -4.57 -10.70 -12.22
C GLY A 113 -4.50 -11.92 -11.30
N ILE A 114 -3.84 -11.81 -10.16
CA ILE A 114 -3.75 -12.88 -9.15
C ILE A 114 -5.15 -13.22 -8.62
N SER A 115 -5.95 -12.21 -8.32
CA SER A 115 -7.33 -12.38 -7.84
C SER A 115 -8.16 -13.15 -8.86
N PHE A 116 -8.03 -12.82 -10.15
CA PHE A 116 -8.74 -13.55 -11.20
C PHE A 116 -8.33 -15.03 -11.28
N LEU A 117 -7.05 -15.34 -11.16
CA LEU A 117 -6.58 -16.74 -11.14
C LEU A 117 -7.16 -17.53 -9.97
N PHE A 118 -7.16 -16.94 -8.77
CA PHE A 118 -7.75 -17.60 -7.60
C PHE A 118 -9.28 -17.71 -7.67
N GLU A 119 -9.96 -16.74 -8.29
CA GLU A 119 -11.40 -16.78 -8.49
C GLU A 119 -11.80 -17.91 -9.46
N GLN A 120 -10.97 -18.20 -10.47
CA GLN A 120 -11.19 -19.35 -11.36
C GLN A 120 -11.02 -20.70 -10.65
N MET A 121 -10.05 -20.80 -9.74
CA MET A 121 -9.79 -22.03 -8.98
C MET A 121 -10.78 -22.23 -7.84
N TYR A 122 -11.17 -21.14 -7.18
CA TYR A 122 -12.04 -21.12 -6.00
C TYR A 122 -13.05 -19.96 -6.13
N PRO A 123 -14.22 -20.21 -6.73
CA PRO A 123 -15.23 -19.17 -6.93
C PRO A 123 -15.68 -18.54 -5.60
N GLY A 124 -15.69 -17.21 -5.55
CA GLY A 124 -16.08 -16.39 -4.41
C GLY A 124 -14.98 -16.12 -3.39
N ILE A 125 -13.78 -16.73 -3.52
CA ILE A 125 -12.72 -16.59 -2.51
C ILE A 125 -12.18 -15.16 -2.43
N VAL A 126 -12.13 -14.44 -3.55
CA VAL A 126 -11.58 -13.08 -3.60
C VAL A 126 -12.47 -12.13 -2.82
N ALA A 127 -13.79 -12.18 -3.06
CA ALA A 127 -14.74 -11.34 -2.35
C ALA A 127 -14.69 -11.62 -0.84
N GLN A 128 -14.65 -12.89 -0.44
CA GLN A 128 -14.52 -13.29 0.97
C GLN A 128 -13.23 -12.74 1.61
N ALA A 129 -12.09 -12.86 0.93
CA ALA A 129 -10.81 -12.36 1.43
C ALA A 129 -10.82 -10.83 1.63
N VAL A 130 -11.42 -10.09 0.69
CA VAL A 130 -11.56 -8.64 0.79
C VAL A 130 -12.47 -8.27 1.97
N PHE A 131 -13.65 -8.89 2.08
CA PHE A 131 -14.57 -8.63 3.20
C PHE A 131 -13.96 -8.99 4.55
N LEU A 132 -13.20 -10.08 4.65
CA LEU A 132 -12.48 -10.44 5.87
C LEU A 132 -11.43 -9.38 6.23
N THR A 133 -10.64 -8.91 5.26
CA THR A 133 -9.59 -7.91 5.51
C THR A 133 -10.17 -6.59 6.03
N PHE A 134 -11.19 -6.05 5.33
CA PHE A 134 -11.87 -4.83 5.77
C PHE A 134 -12.70 -5.05 7.04
N GLY A 135 -13.27 -6.24 7.20
CA GLY A 135 -14.04 -6.64 8.37
C GLY A 135 -13.17 -6.70 9.63
N THR A 136 -12.00 -7.33 9.57
CA THR A 136 -11.06 -7.38 10.70
C THR A 136 -10.52 -6.00 11.04
N LEU A 137 -10.20 -5.18 10.03
CA LEU A 137 -9.75 -3.81 10.24
C LEU A 137 -10.85 -2.96 10.89
N GLY A 138 -12.08 -3.05 10.40
CA GLY A 138 -13.23 -2.35 10.97
C GLY A 138 -13.54 -2.82 12.39
N ALA A 139 -13.51 -4.12 12.64
CA ALA A 139 -13.75 -4.70 13.97
C ALA A 139 -12.71 -4.21 15.00
N LEU A 140 -11.42 -4.25 14.64
CA LEU A 140 -10.36 -3.73 15.50
C LEU A 140 -10.51 -2.22 15.72
N LEU A 141 -10.78 -1.45 14.66
CA LEU A 141 -10.95 0.00 14.77
C LEU A 141 -12.12 0.36 15.69
N LEU A 142 -13.23 -0.38 15.64
CA LEU A 142 -14.35 -0.22 16.57
C LEU A 142 -13.98 -0.62 17.99
N ALA A 143 -13.24 -1.71 18.18
CA ALA A 143 -12.79 -2.16 19.51
C ALA A 143 -11.82 -1.17 20.17
N TYR A 144 -10.92 -0.56 19.40
CA TYR A 144 -10.04 0.51 19.90
C TYR A 144 -10.82 1.80 20.16
N ARG A 145 -11.73 2.19 19.26
CA ARG A 145 -12.55 3.41 19.42
C ARG A 145 -13.51 3.31 20.61
N SER A 146 -14.06 2.14 20.88
CA SER A 146 -14.95 1.89 22.03
C SER A 146 -14.19 1.81 23.36
N GLY A 147 -12.85 1.81 23.33
CA GLY A 147 -12.01 1.69 24.52
C GLY A 147 -12.01 0.30 25.16
N LEU A 148 -12.59 -0.71 24.47
CA LEU A 148 -12.55 -2.11 24.89
C LEU A 148 -11.11 -2.65 24.87
N ILE A 149 -10.30 -2.14 23.93
CA ILE A 149 -8.86 -2.43 23.81
C ILE A 149 -8.10 -1.11 23.85
N ARG A 150 -7.13 -0.98 24.75
CA ARG A 150 -6.27 0.22 24.84
C ARG A 150 -5.05 0.05 23.94
N ALA A 151 -4.76 1.06 23.11
CA ALA A 151 -3.65 1.05 22.17
C ALA A 151 -2.25 1.16 22.82
N THR A 152 -2.14 0.93 24.13
CA THR A 152 -0.92 1.14 24.93
C THR A 152 -0.41 -0.13 25.62
N GLU A 153 -1.13 -1.24 25.51
CA GLU A 153 -0.65 -2.55 25.95
C GLU A 153 -0.04 -3.27 24.76
N ASN A 154 1.28 -3.10 24.59
CA ASN A 154 2.11 -3.87 23.67
C ASN A 154 3.42 -4.20 24.38
#